data_AF-A0A290WN30-F1
#
_entry.id   AF-A0A290WN30-F1
#
_cell.length_a   1.000
_cell.length_b   1.000
_cell.length_c   1.000
_cell.angle_alpha   90.00
_cell.angle_beta   90.00
_cell.angle_gamma   90.00
#
_symmetry.space_group_name_H-M   'P 1'
#
loop_
_entity.id
_entity.type
_entity.pdbx_description
1 polymer ?
#
loop_
_entity_poly.entity_id
_entity_poly.type
_entity_poly.pdbx_seq_one_letter_code
_entity_poly.pdbx_strand_id
1 'polypeptide(L)'
;MKEKNQLVICQNYIYSMTRIKRGYIARKRRTKMRLFASSFRGSHSRLTRTITQQKIRALVSAHRDRDKQKRDFRRLWITRINAVIREKEVSYSYSKLIHDLYKRQLLLNRKILAQIAISNRNCLYMISNEIREKVD
;
A
#
# COMPACT_ATOMS: atom_id res chain seq x y z
N MET A 1 -14.96 1.71 -76.37
CA MET A 1 -13.89 2.56 -75.79
C MET A 1 -14.26 3.32 -74.51
N LYS A 2 -15.45 3.14 -73.90
CA LYS A 2 -15.83 3.84 -72.65
C LYS A 2 -15.69 3.03 -71.35
N GLU A 3 -15.71 1.70 -71.39
CA GLU A 3 -15.64 0.88 -70.17
C GLU A 3 -14.22 0.75 -69.57
N LYS A 4 -13.17 0.78 -70.40
CA LYS A 4 -11.78 0.65 -69.91
C LYS A 4 -11.30 1.87 -69.11
N ASN A 5 -11.91 3.05 -69.31
CA ASN A 5 -11.58 4.26 -68.54
C ASN A 5 -12.31 4.31 -67.18
N GLN A 6 -13.43 3.60 -67.01
CA GLN A 6 -14.16 3.56 -65.74
C GLN A 6 -13.38 2.75 -64.68
N LEU A 7 -12.73 1.65 -65.09
CA LEU A 7 -11.96 0.78 -64.19
C LEU A 7 -10.65 1.41 -63.68
N VAL A 8 -9.99 2.25 -64.50
CA VAL A 8 -8.77 2.97 -64.11
C VAL A 8 -9.06 4.09 -63.11
N ILE A 9 -10.24 4.71 -63.18
CA ILE A 9 -10.68 5.70 -62.18
C ILE A 9 -11.00 5.00 -60.86
N CYS A 10 -11.67 3.84 -60.87
CA CYS A 10 -12.03 3.11 -59.64
C CYS A 10 -10.84 2.49 -58.88
N GLN A 11 -9.73 2.14 -59.55
CA GLN A 11 -8.53 1.62 -58.88
C GLN A 11 -7.70 2.70 -58.15
N ASN A 12 -7.82 3.97 -58.54
CA ASN A 12 -7.10 5.07 -57.89
C ASN A 12 -7.82 5.66 -56.65
N TYR A 13 -9.11 5.36 -56.45
CA TYR A 13 -9.89 5.89 -55.32
C TYR A 13 -9.84 5.02 -54.05
N ILE A 14 -9.25 3.81 -54.09
CA ILE A 14 -9.26 2.88 -52.95
C ILE A 14 -7.95 2.90 -52.13
N TYR A 15 -6.88 3.54 -52.62
CA TYR A 15 -5.57 3.57 -51.92
C TYR A 15 -5.14 4.93 -51.37
N SER A 16 -6.05 5.89 -51.22
CA SER A 16 -5.81 7.06 -50.37
C SER A 16 -5.98 6.67 -48.89
N MET A 17 -5.00 5.96 -48.32
CA MET A 17 -4.89 5.84 -46.86
C MET A 17 -4.78 7.25 -46.26
N THR A 18 -5.86 7.74 -45.65
CA THR A 18 -5.87 9.06 -45.00
C THR A 18 -4.84 9.08 -43.87
N ARG A 19 -3.82 9.94 -44.00
CA ARG A 19 -2.74 10.05 -43.02
C ARG A 19 -3.28 10.61 -41.68
N ILE A 20 -3.49 9.75 -40.69
CA ILE A 20 -3.91 10.17 -39.35
C ILE A 20 -2.68 10.64 -38.55
N LYS A 21 -2.62 11.94 -38.24
CA LYS A 21 -1.59 12.50 -37.37
C LYS A 21 -1.92 12.19 -35.90
N ARG A 22 -0.88 11.91 -35.09
CA ARG A 22 -0.98 11.61 -33.65
C ARG A 22 -1.68 12.68 -32.80
N GLY A 23 -1.69 13.94 -33.24
CA GLY A 23 -2.33 15.06 -32.55
C GLY A 23 -1.89 15.24 -31.09
N TYR A 24 -2.82 15.70 -30.24
CA TYR A 24 -2.56 16.04 -28.83
C TYR A 24 -2.54 14.83 -27.88
N ILE A 25 -2.90 13.63 -28.34
CA ILE A 25 -2.96 12.39 -27.54
C ILE A 25 -1.62 12.14 -26.84
N ALA A 26 -0.52 12.43 -27.55
CA ALA A 26 0.85 12.41 -27.04
C ALA A 26 1.04 13.26 -25.78
N ARG A 27 0.58 14.51 -25.87
CA ARG A 27 0.74 15.55 -24.86
C ARG A 27 -0.14 15.23 -23.66
N LYS A 28 -1.40 14.85 -23.88
CA LYS A 28 -2.36 14.43 -22.83
C LYS A 28 -1.77 13.31 -21.96
N ARG A 29 -1.18 12.28 -22.58
CA ARG A 29 -0.50 11.19 -21.85
C ARG A 29 0.66 11.69 -20.99
N ARG A 30 1.53 12.54 -21.55
CA ARG A 30 2.68 13.12 -20.82
C ARG A 30 2.24 14.03 -19.67
N THR A 31 1.21 14.85 -19.87
CA THR A 31 0.66 15.71 -18.82
C THR A 31 0.11 14.88 -17.67
N LYS A 32 -0.67 13.82 -17.94
CA LYS A 32 -1.17 12.90 -16.91
C LYS A 32 -0.03 12.26 -16.09
N MET A 33 1.05 11.86 -16.77
CA MET A 33 2.22 11.28 -16.10
C MET A 33 3.00 12.31 -15.28
N ARG A 34 3.11 13.55 -15.76
CA ARG A 34 3.76 14.64 -15.03
C ARG A 34 2.98 15.01 -13.77
N LEU A 35 1.65 15.01 -13.81
CA LEU A 35 0.81 15.23 -12.63
C LEU A 35 1.10 14.20 -11.52
N PHE A 36 1.32 12.93 -11.88
CA PHE A 36 1.70 11.89 -10.92
C PHE A 36 3.07 12.14 -10.28
N ALA A 37 4.01 12.73 -11.01
CA ALA A 37 5.40 12.92 -10.60
C ALA A 37 5.69 14.36 -10.12
N SER A 38 4.68 15.17 -9.81
CA SER A 38 4.84 16.60 -9.51
C SER A 38 5.77 16.87 -8.32
N SER A 39 5.72 16.04 -7.29
CA SER A 39 6.54 16.15 -6.08
C SER A 39 7.90 15.46 -6.17
N PHE A 40 8.24 14.86 -7.32
CA PHE A 40 9.51 14.15 -7.45
C PHE A 40 10.69 15.11 -7.61
N ARG A 41 11.80 14.78 -6.93
CA ARG A 41 12.99 15.64 -6.90
C ARG A 41 13.68 15.71 -8.26
N GLY A 42 14.09 16.92 -8.66
CA GLY A 42 14.98 17.15 -9.81
C GLY A 42 14.43 16.66 -11.16
N SER A 43 15.22 15.88 -11.88
CA SER A 43 14.87 15.42 -13.23
C SER A 43 13.72 14.40 -13.26
N HIS A 44 13.40 13.79 -12.11
CA HIS A 44 12.34 12.79 -11.96
C HIS A 44 10.92 13.36 -12.13
N SER A 45 10.73 14.68 -12.00
CA SER A 45 9.46 15.38 -12.26
C SER A 45 9.41 16.07 -13.63
N ARG A 46 10.57 16.19 -14.30
CA ARG A 46 10.71 16.97 -15.55
C ARG A 46 10.79 16.08 -16.80
N LEU A 47 11.69 15.09 -16.80
CA LEU A 47 12.00 14.27 -17.97
C LEU A 47 11.00 13.11 -18.13
N THR A 48 10.38 12.99 -19.30
CA THR A 48 9.27 12.04 -19.53
C THR A 48 9.69 10.58 -19.44
N ARG A 49 10.86 10.23 -19.95
CA ARG A 49 11.44 8.88 -19.83
C ARG A 49 11.69 8.51 -18.37
N THR A 50 12.33 9.41 -17.63
CA THR A 50 12.62 9.23 -16.21
C THR A 50 11.35 9.14 -15.36
N ILE A 51 10.37 10.02 -15.59
CA ILE A 51 9.04 9.97 -14.94
C ILE A 51 8.41 8.58 -15.11
N THR A 52 8.52 7.99 -16.30
CA THR A 52 7.93 6.67 -16.59
C THR A 52 8.56 5.59 -15.72
N GLN A 53 9.89 5.57 -15.64
CA GLN A 53 10.63 4.63 -14.79
C GLN A 53 10.30 4.83 -13.32
N GLN A 54 10.27 6.08 -12.84
CA GLN A 54 9.97 6.39 -11.46
C GLN A 54 8.53 6.05 -11.08
N LYS A 55 7.56 6.30 -11.97
CA LYS A 55 6.18 5.90 -11.77
C LYS A 55 6.07 4.40 -11.54
N ILE A 56 6.73 3.58 -12.36
CA ILE A 56 6.70 2.12 -12.21
C ILE A 56 7.31 1.71 -10.85
N ARG A 57 8.48 2.26 -10.50
CA ARG A 57 9.14 1.98 -9.22
C ARG A 57 8.29 2.38 -8.01
N ALA A 58 7.64 3.53 -8.07
CA ALA A 58 6.75 4.03 -7.03
C ALA A 58 5.55 3.10 -6.84
N LEU A 59 4.92 2.64 -7.93
CA LEU A 59 3.78 1.73 -7.86
C LEU A 59 4.16 0.36 -7.30
N VAL A 60 5.32 -0.18 -7.70
CA VAL A 60 5.84 -1.45 -7.16
C VAL A 60 6.14 -1.32 -5.67
N SER A 61 6.80 -0.24 -5.26
CA SER A 61 7.10 0.00 -3.84
C SER A 61 5.80 0.16 -3.04
N ALA A 62 4.84 0.95 -3.53
CA ALA A 62 3.54 1.12 -2.89
C ALA A 62 2.79 -0.20 -2.73
N HIS A 63 2.88 -1.11 -3.69
CA HIS A 63 2.26 -2.44 -3.57
C HIS A 63 2.93 -3.26 -2.47
N ARG A 64 4.25 -3.40 -2.52
CA ARG A 64 5.04 -4.13 -1.51
C ARG A 64 4.84 -3.56 -0.10
N ASP A 65 4.84 -2.23 0.02
CA ASP A 65 4.85 -1.55 1.30
C ASP A 65 3.47 -1.59 1.97
N ARG A 66 2.36 -1.76 1.24
CA ARG A 66 1.04 -2.06 1.83
C ARG A 66 1.04 -3.35 2.66
N ASP A 67 1.73 -4.39 2.18
CA ASP A 67 1.85 -5.64 2.93
C ASP A 67 2.90 -5.56 4.04
N LYS A 68 3.97 -4.78 3.83
CA LYS A 68 4.94 -4.49 4.88
C LYS A 68 4.31 -3.72 6.04
N GLN A 69 3.47 -2.73 5.77
CA GLN A 69 2.80 -1.90 6.77
C GLN A 69 1.99 -2.74 7.77
N LYS A 70 1.32 -3.81 7.32
CA LYS A 70 0.59 -4.75 8.21
C LYS A 70 1.54 -5.41 9.23
N ARG A 71 2.75 -5.77 8.81
CA ARG A 71 3.78 -6.37 9.69
C ARG A 71 4.39 -5.32 10.62
N ASP A 72 4.66 -4.13 10.11
CA ASP A 72 5.26 -3.04 10.87
C ASP A 72 4.34 -2.58 12.01
N PHE A 73 3.02 -2.44 11.76
CA PHE A 73 2.06 -2.15 12.82
C PHE A 73 1.97 -3.27 13.86
N ARG A 74 1.97 -4.54 13.43
CA ARG A 74 1.96 -5.66 14.37
C ARG A 74 3.21 -5.65 15.26
N ARG A 75 4.40 -5.39 14.69
CA ARG A 75 5.65 -5.24 15.45
C ARG A 75 5.54 -4.11 16.47
N LEU A 76 5.04 -2.95 16.06
CA LEU A 76 4.84 -1.80 16.95
C LEU A 76 3.91 -2.13 18.12
N TRP A 77 2.78 -2.81 17.88
CA TRP A 77 1.85 -3.19 18.94
C TRP A 77 2.48 -4.16 19.94
N ILE A 78 3.27 -5.14 19.47
CA ILE A 78 4.00 -6.06 20.35
C ILE A 78 4.99 -5.30 21.22
N THR A 79 5.79 -4.40 20.63
CA THR A 79 6.77 -3.58 21.36
C THR A 79 6.10 -2.73 22.43
N ARG A 80 4.98 -2.08 22.11
CA ARG A 80 4.19 -1.26 23.05
C ARG A 80 3.67 -2.08 24.23
N ILE A 81 3.06 -3.24 23.94
CA ILE A 81 2.54 -4.14 24.99
C ILE A 81 3.71 -4.64 25.88
N ASN A 82 4.82 -5.06 25.27
CA ASN A 82 5.98 -5.57 25.98
C ASN A 82 6.61 -4.50 26.91
N ALA A 83 6.64 -3.23 26.48
CA ALA A 83 7.13 -2.14 27.31
C ALA A 83 6.29 -1.97 28.59
N VAL A 84 4.96 -1.92 28.45
CA VAL A 84 4.05 -1.71 29.60
C VAL A 84 4.05 -2.90 30.57
N ILE A 85 4.16 -4.13 30.07
CA ILE A 85 4.23 -5.32 30.94
C ILE A 85 5.50 -5.28 31.79
N ARG A 86 6.65 -4.91 31.19
CA ARG A 86 7.94 -4.86 31.88
C ARG A 86 8.01 -3.81 32.99
N GLU A 87 7.24 -2.74 32.89
CA GLU A 87 7.18 -1.70 33.93
C GLU A 87 6.50 -2.18 35.22
N LYS A 88 5.57 -3.14 35.13
CA LYS A 88 4.71 -3.55 36.26
C LYS A 88 5.20 -4.82 36.95
N GLU A 89 5.70 -5.82 36.21
CA GLU A 89 6.22 -7.06 36.78
C GLU A 89 7.47 -7.55 36.03
N VAL A 90 8.55 -7.79 36.78
CA VAL A 90 9.84 -8.27 36.24
C VAL A 90 9.74 -9.71 35.69
N SER A 91 8.77 -10.51 36.16
CA SER A 91 8.61 -11.94 35.85
C SER A 91 7.60 -12.26 34.73
N TYR A 92 6.81 -11.26 34.32
CA TYR A 92 5.78 -11.44 33.30
C TYR A 92 6.31 -10.98 31.94
N SER A 93 6.22 -11.87 30.94
CA SER A 93 6.70 -11.60 29.58
C SER A 93 5.53 -11.54 28.62
N TYR A 94 5.68 -10.79 27.52
CA TYR A 94 4.68 -10.72 26.44
C TYR A 94 4.20 -12.11 26.00
N SER A 95 5.12 -13.07 25.88
CA SER A 95 4.79 -14.44 25.46
C SER A 95 3.88 -15.16 26.45
N LYS A 96 4.11 -15.01 27.76
CA LYS A 96 3.26 -15.58 28.81
C LYS A 96 1.86 -14.95 28.78
N LEU A 97 1.77 -13.61 28.74
CA LEU A 97 0.47 -12.91 28.66
C LEU A 97 -0.36 -13.42 27.48
N ILE A 98 0.24 -13.50 26.29
CA ILE A 98 -0.47 -13.95 25.10
C ILE A 98 -0.88 -15.42 25.23
N HIS A 99 0.00 -16.29 25.75
CA HIS A 99 -0.33 -17.69 25.98
C HIS A 99 -1.55 -17.82 26.91
N ASP A 100 -1.55 -17.10 28.02
CA ASP A 100 -2.63 -17.15 29.01
C ASP A 100 -3.94 -16.56 28.47
N LEU A 101 -3.87 -15.50 27.66
CA LEU A 101 -5.02 -14.95 26.93
C LEU A 101 -5.66 -15.98 25.99
N TYR A 102 -4.85 -16.73 25.24
CA TYR A 102 -5.34 -17.79 24.36
C TYR A 102 -5.89 -18.99 25.14
N LYS A 103 -5.23 -19.41 26.22
CA LYS A 103 -5.72 -20.49 27.10
C LYS A 103 -7.11 -20.17 27.66
N ARG A 104 -7.37 -18.90 27.95
CA ARG A 104 -8.65 -18.38 28.46
C ARG A 104 -9.65 -17.98 27.37
N GLN A 105 -9.36 -18.29 26.10
CA GLN A 105 -10.22 -17.98 24.94
C GLN A 105 -10.56 -16.48 24.78
N LEU A 106 -9.74 -15.58 25.32
CA LEU A 106 -9.89 -14.14 25.15
C LEU A 106 -9.29 -13.71 23.80
N LEU A 107 -10.15 -13.57 22.78
CA LEU A 107 -9.76 -13.25 21.41
C LEU A 107 -9.45 -11.74 21.18
N LEU A 108 -8.67 -11.13 22.07
CA LEU A 108 -8.29 -9.73 21.96
C LEU A 108 -7.21 -9.53 20.89
N ASN A 109 -7.48 -8.64 19.93
CA ASN A 109 -6.49 -8.25 18.94
C ASN A 109 -5.36 -7.42 19.60
N ARG A 110 -4.12 -7.64 19.16
CA ARG A 110 -2.92 -6.89 19.59
C ARG A 110 -3.06 -5.39 19.37
N LYS A 111 -3.82 -4.96 18.36
CA LYS A 111 -4.17 -3.54 18.16
C LYS A 111 -4.89 -2.95 19.37
N ILE A 112 -5.92 -3.66 19.85
CA ILE A 112 -6.75 -3.21 20.96
C ILE A 112 -5.96 -3.27 22.27
N LEU A 113 -5.23 -4.35 22.50
CA LEU A 113 -4.32 -4.47 23.65
C LEU A 113 -3.29 -3.34 23.71
N ALA A 114 -2.65 -3.01 22.59
CA ALA A 114 -1.69 -1.92 22.53
C ALA A 114 -2.34 -0.54 22.76
N GLN A 115 -3.59 -0.36 22.32
CA GLN A 115 -4.32 0.88 22.57
C GLN A 115 -4.73 1.01 24.03
N ILE A 116 -5.23 -0.06 24.66
CA ILE A 116 -5.55 -0.11 26.08
C ILE A 116 -4.29 0.19 26.90
N ALA A 117 -3.15 -0.42 26.54
CA ALA A 117 -1.88 -0.22 27.22
C ALA A 117 -1.44 1.26 27.24
N ILE A 118 -1.75 2.03 26.18
CA ILE A 118 -1.43 3.45 26.09
C ILE A 118 -2.49 4.30 26.81
N SER A 119 -3.78 4.06 26.53
CA SER A 119 -4.88 4.91 26.99
C SER A 119 -5.17 4.73 28.49
N ASN A 120 -5.12 3.50 29.00
CA ASN A 120 -5.42 3.21 30.41
C ASN A 120 -4.56 2.04 30.91
N ARG A 121 -3.45 2.39 31.57
CA ARG A 121 -2.51 1.41 32.14
C ARG A 121 -3.14 0.54 33.23
N ASN A 122 -4.13 1.06 33.97
CA ASN A 122 -4.84 0.32 35.03
C ASN A 122 -5.75 -0.78 34.46
N CYS A 123 -6.38 -0.54 33.31
CA CYS A 123 -7.22 -1.54 32.66
C CYS A 123 -6.43 -2.78 32.25
N LEU A 124 -5.22 -2.59 31.68
CA LEU A 124 -4.34 -3.73 31.33
C LEU A 124 -3.94 -4.53 32.58
N TYR A 125 -3.75 -3.86 33.71
CA TYR A 125 -3.42 -4.49 34.98
C TYR A 125 -4.58 -5.36 35.50
N MET A 126 -5.82 -4.84 35.49
CA MET A 126 -7.01 -5.61 35.87
C MET A 126 -7.15 -6.89 35.03
N ILE A 127 -6.93 -6.77 33.72
CA ILE A 127 -6.94 -7.92 32.79
C ILE A 127 -5.84 -8.93 33.18
N SER A 128 -4.64 -8.47 33.51
CA SER A 128 -3.54 -9.34 33.92
C SER A 128 -3.83 -10.07 35.24
N ASN A 129 -4.43 -9.40 36.22
CA ASN A 129 -4.78 -10.00 37.51
C ASN A 129 -5.88 -11.05 37.36
N GLU A 130 -6.94 -10.75 36.61
CA GLU A 130 -8.00 -11.70 36.28
C GLU A 130 -7.44 -12.95 35.59
N ILE A 131 -6.38 -12.77 34.78
CA ILE A 131 -5.65 -13.85 34.10
C ILE A 131 -4.76 -14.66 35.06
N ARG A 132 -4.35 -14.12 36.20
CA ARG A 132 -3.57 -14.83 37.21
C ARG A 132 -4.46 -15.62 38.17
N GLU A 133 -5.51 -15.00 38.70
CA GLU A 133 -6.37 -15.58 39.75
C GLU A 133 -7.09 -16.88 39.38
N LYS A 134 -7.24 -17.18 38.09
CA LYS A 134 -7.82 -18.49 37.64
C LYS A 134 -6.79 -19.47 37.06
N VAL A 135 -5.50 -19.14 37.13
CA VAL A 135 -4.40 -20.08 36.81
C VAL A 135 -3.99 -20.84 38.05
N ASP A 136 -4.05 -20.17 39.21
CA ASP A 136 -4.04 -20.76 40.54
C ASP A 136 -5.42 -21.37 40.86
#